data_AF-A0A857JIQ6-F1
#
_entry.id   AF-A0A857JIQ6-F1
#
_cell.length_a   1.000
_cell.length_b   1.000
_cell.length_c   1.000
_cell.angle_alpha   90.00
_cell.angle_beta   90.00
_cell.angle_gamma   90.00
#
_symmetry.space_group_name_H-M   'P 1'
#
loop_
_entity.id
_entity.type
_entity.pdbx_description
1 polymer ?
#
loop_
_entity_poly.entity_id
_entity_poly.type
_entity_poly.pdbx_seq_one_letter_code
_entity_poly.pdbx_strand_id
1 'polypeptide(L)'
;MAPKFSFSTASGSYSFDVSGNIVICTLNGACCDLIAQRYVATLTKIIHSFQGEPWAYLGNALLHEAATPQAEAHLFQAYTMSLQNNCVADAYCLMSAVGIAQLKTIRHKAGLTLPLSERIFSSVPLAMEQLSKELVEHSEKKVRLVS
;
A
#
# COMPACT_ATOMS: atom_id res chain seq x y z
N MET A 1 -11.23 17.79 10.97
CA MET A 1 -10.70 17.69 9.59
C MET A 1 -9.59 16.65 9.64
N ALA A 2 -9.71 15.52 8.94
CA ALA A 2 -8.66 14.51 8.94
C ALA A 2 -7.38 15.10 8.33
N PRO A 3 -6.18 14.78 8.87
CA PRO A 3 -4.93 15.29 8.30
C PRO A 3 -4.80 14.83 6.85
N LYS A 4 -4.69 15.79 5.92
CA LYS A 4 -4.46 15.51 4.50
C LYS A 4 -2.98 15.21 4.31
N PHE A 5 -2.66 13.94 4.17
CA PHE A 5 -1.30 13.45 4.00
C PHE A 5 -0.93 13.40 2.51
N SER A 6 -0.58 14.54 1.90
CA SER A 6 -0.27 14.61 0.47
C SER A 6 1.02 15.37 0.16
N PHE A 7 1.70 14.98 -0.91
CA PHE A 7 2.88 15.65 -1.43
C PHE A 7 2.94 15.55 -2.95
N SER A 8 3.45 16.59 -3.62
CA SER A 8 3.58 16.63 -5.07
C SER A 8 4.90 17.26 -5.52
N THR A 9 5.31 16.87 -6.72
CA THR A 9 6.41 17.45 -7.49
C THR A 9 5.91 17.76 -8.90
N ALA A 10 6.77 18.27 -9.77
CA ALA A 10 6.43 18.48 -11.18
C ALA A 10 6.14 17.16 -11.94
N SER A 11 6.69 16.02 -11.50
CA SER A 11 6.59 14.74 -12.22
C SER A 11 5.56 13.77 -11.64
N GLY A 12 5.02 14.05 -10.45
CA GLY A 12 4.12 13.12 -9.79
C GLY A 12 3.73 13.54 -8.37
N SER A 13 2.88 12.74 -7.74
CA SER A 13 2.34 13.01 -6.41
C SER A 13 1.88 11.75 -5.69
N TYR A 14 1.75 11.85 -4.37
CA TYR A 14 0.97 10.90 -3.59
C TYR A 14 0.01 11.61 -2.63
N SER A 15 -1.04 10.90 -2.24
CA SER A 15 -1.87 11.25 -1.09
C SER A 15 -2.28 10.00 -0.34
N PHE A 16 -2.40 10.10 0.99
CA PHE A 16 -3.01 9.08 1.82
C PHE A 16 -4.36 9.54 2.37
N ASP A 17 -5.29 8.60 2.39
CA ASP A 17 -6.53 8.63 3.16
C ASP A 17 -6.58 7.38 4.06
N VAL A 18 -7.40 7.41 5.10
CA VAL A 18 -7.59 6.30 6.02
C VAL A 18 -9.09 6.09 6.24
N SER A 19 -9.57 4.92 5.84
CA SER A 19 -10.97 4.51 5.99
C SER A 19 -11.03 3.30 6.92
N GLY A 20 -11.39 3.52 8.19
CA GLY A 20 -11.28 2.48 9.22
C GLY A 20 -9.83 2.00 9.37
N ASN A 21 -9.62 0.69 9.23
CA ASN A 21 -8.28 0.07 9.25
C ASN A 21 -7.71 -0.13 7.83
N ILE A 22 -8.17 0.63 6.84
CA ILE A 22 -7.64 0.58 5.48
C ILE A 22 -6.93 1.90 5.16
N VAL A 23 -5.63 1.80 4.89
CA VAL A 23 -4.81 2.90 4.40
C VAL A 23 -4.90 2.93 2.88
N ILE A 24 -5.38 4.05 2.33
CA ILE A 24 -5.58 4.22 0.89
C ILE A 24 -4.53 5.20 0.40
N CYS A 25 -3.57 4.73 -0.39
CA CYS A 25 -2.63 5.60 -1.08
C CYS A 25 -3.07 5.84 -2.51
N THR A 26 -3.12 7.09 -2.95
CA THR A 26 -3.22 7.44 -4.37
C THR A 26 -1.87 7.92 -4.88
N LEU A 27 -1.35 7.31 -5.94
CA LEU A 27 -0.11 7.68 -6.62
C LEU A 27 -0.40 8.08 -8.07
N ASN A 28 0.09 9.25 -8.48
CA ASN A 28 -0.09 9.79 -9.82
C ASN A 28 1.27 10.20 -10.42
N GLY A 29 1.48 9.96 -11.72
CA GLY A 29 2.70 10.27 -12.44
C GLY A 29 3.89 9.40 -12.03
N ALA A 30 5.10 9.93 -12.20
CA ALA A 30 6.34 9.25 -11.84
C ALA A 30 6.66 9.37 -10.34
N CYS A 31 7.09 8.27 -9.73
CA CYS A 31 7.58 8.23 -8.36
C CYS A 31 9.11 8.44 -8.33
N CYS A 32 9.52 9.68 -8.07
CA CYS A 32 10.92 10.01 -7.86
C CYS A 32 11.36 9.75 -6.41
N ASP A 33 12.67 9.78 -6.17
CA ASP A 33 13.28 9.55 -4.86
C ASP A 33 12.65 10.39 -3.74
N LEU A 34 12.45 11.70 -3.98
CA LEU A 34 11.83 12.61 -3.00
C LEU A 34 10.38 12.22 -2.66
N ILE A 35 9.60 11.80 -3.67
CA ILE A 35 8.22 11.31 -3.45
C ILE A 35 8.28 10.07 -2.57
N ALA A 36 9.16 9.11 -2.87
CA ALA A 36 9.26 7.85 -2.15
C ALA A 36 9.73 8.04 -0.69
N GLN A 37 10.69 8.93 -0.44
CA GLN A 37 11.13 9.27 0.92
C GLN A 37 10.01 9.89 1.75
N ARG A 38 9.28 10.85 1.17
CA ARG A 38 8.14 11.50 1.84
C ARG A 38 7.01 10.49 2.08
N TYR A 39 6.74 9.63 1.10
CA TYR A 39 5.78 8.53 1.21
C TYR A 39 6.11 7.61 2.39
N VAL A 40 7.36 7.14 2.52
CA VAL A 40 7.79 6.29 3.65
C VAL A 40 7.54 7.01 4.99
N ALA A 41 7.99 8.26 5.11
CA ALA A 41 7.84 9.01 6.35
C ALA A 41 6.37 9.25 6.72
N THR A 42 5.52 9.51 5.73
CA THR A 42 4.08 9.67 5.94
C THR A 42 3.41 8.36 6.33
N LEU A 43 3.66 7.28 5.60
CA LEU A 43 3.09 5.97 5.89
C LEU A 43 3.50 5.49 7.28
N THR A 44 4.76 5.69 7.65
CA THR A 44 5.26 5.39 9.00
C THR A 44 4.40 6.06 10.07
N LYS A 45 4.10 7.36 9.92
CA LYS A 45 3.25 8.09 10.88
C LYS A 45 1.83 7.55 10.96
N ILE A 46 1.25 7.17 9.82
CA ILE A 46 -0.09 6.57 9.76
C ILE A 46 -0.10 5.22 10.48
N ILE A 47 0.88 4.37 10.21
CA ILE A 47 1.00 3.04 10.82
C ILE A 47 1.04 3.10 12.35
N HIS A 48 1.78 4.05 12.92
CA HIS A 48 1.84 4.23 14.38
C HIS A 48 0.48 4.53 15.00
N SER A 49 -0.47 5.11 14.24
CA SER A 49 -1.81 5.39 14.76
C SER A 49 -2.67 4.13 14.97
N PHE A 50 -2.32 3.00 14.34
CA PHE A 50 -3.02 1.73 14.56
C PHE A 50 -2.59 1.02 15.85
N GLN A 51 -1.51 1.44 16.52
CA GLN A 51 -1.07 0.87 17.80
C GLN A 51 -0.91 -0.67 17.79
N GLY A 52 -0.54 -1.24 16.64
CA GLY A 52 -0.41 -2.69 16.46
C GLY A 52 -1.71 -3.40 16.08
N GLU A 53 -2.83 -2.71 15.90
CA GLU A 53 -4.03 -3.32 15.33
C GLU A 53 -3.81 -3.72 13.85
N PRO A 54 -4.42 -4.83 13.39
CA PRO A 54 -4.37 -5.22 11.99
C PRO A 54 -4.97 -4.16 11.08
N TRP A 55 -4.28 -3.88 9.98
CA TRP A 55 -4.72 -2.96 8.95
C TRP A 55 -4.41 -3.48 7.55
N ALA A 56 -4.98 -2.84 6.54
CA ALA A 56 -4.81 -3.22 5.15
C ALA A 56 -4.39 -2.03 4.28
N TYR A 57 -3.66 -2.32 3.21
CA TYR A 57 -3.13 -1.31 2.29
C TYR A 57 -3.82 -1.36 0.93
N LEU A 58 -4.33 -0.22 0.46
CA LEU A 58 -4.83 -0.04 -0.89
C LEU A 58 -3.94 0.93 -1.67
N GLY A 59 -3.23 0.43 -2.69
CA GLY A 59 -2.48 1.26 -3.63
C GLY A 59 -3.31 1.63 -4.85
N ASN A 60 -3.95 2.80 -4.84
CA ASN A 60 -4.58 3.39 -6.02
C ASN A 60 -3.53 4.07 -6.92
N ALA A 61 -3.05 3.34 -7.91
CA ALA A 61 -1.97 3.73 -8.80
C ALA A 61 -2.42 3.69 -10.27
N LEU A 62 -3.70 3.98 -10.54
CA LEU A 62 -4.27 3.96 -11.89
C LEU A 62 -3.62 4.99 -12.82
N LEU A 63 -3.17 6.12 -12.26
CA LEU A 63 -2.46 7.18 -12.98
C LEU A 63 -0.95 7.16 -12.70
N HIS A 64 -0.43 6.08 -12.11
CA HIS A 64 1.00 5.93 -11.86
C HIS A 64 1.71 5.43 -13.11
N GLU A 65 2.84 6.06 -13.44
CA GLU A 65 3.64 5.70 -14.61
C GLU A 65 4.72 4.68 -14.25
N ALA A 66 5.71 5.09 -13.44
CA ALA A 66 6.80 4.24 -12.98
C ALA A 66 7.50 4.86 -11.77
N ALA A 67 8.24 4.05 -11.01
CA ALA A 67 9.21 4.52 -10.03
C ALA A 67 10.61 4.64 -10.64
N THR A 68 11.40 5.59 -10.17
CA THR A 68 12.85 5.60 -10.42
C THR A 68 13.55 4.47 -9.64
N PRO A 69 14.72 3.97 -10.07
CA PRO A 69 15.43 2.92 -9.33
C PRO A 69 15.73 3.27 -7.87
N GLN A 70 16.03 4.54 -7.58
CA GLN A 70 16.23 5.04 -6.22
C GLN A 70 14.94 4.99 -5.41
N ALA A 71 13.82 5.37 -6.02
CA ALA A 71 12.49 5.29 -5.40
C ALA A 71 12.07 3.84 -5.08
N GLU A 72 12.42 2.86 -5.91
CA GLU A 72 12.10 1.45 -5.65
C GLU A 72 12.67 0.94 -4.31
N ALA A 73 13.87 1.37 -3.93
CA ALA A 73 14.46 1.00 -2.64
C ALA A 73 13.62 1.50 -1.46
N HIS A 74 13.12 2.73 -1.55
CA HIS A 74 12.22 3.30 -0.54
C HIS A 74 10.83 2.65 -0.55
N LEU A 75 10.30 2.29 -1.72
CA LEU A 75 9.03 1.55 -1.82
C LEU A 75 9.16 0.14 -1.22
N PHE A 76 10.29 -0.53 -1.43
CA PHE A 76 10.59 -1.81 -0.78
C PHE A 76 10.70 -1.68 0.74
N GLN A 77 11.36 -0.63 1.23
CA GLN A 77 11.41 -0.31 2.65
C GLN A 77 9.99 -0.12 3.23
N ALA A 78 9.15 0.68 2.56
CA ALA A 78 7.78 0.91 2.99
C ALA A 78 6.95 -0.39 3.02
N TYR A 79 7.12 -1.24 2.01
CA TYR A 79 6.46 -2.53 1.92
C TYR A 79 6.81 -3.43 3.10
N THR A 80 8.11 -3.60 3.35
CA THR A 80 8.63 -4.43 4.45
C THR A 80 8.20 -3.88 5.81
N MET A 81 8.29 -2.56 6.00
CA MET A 81 7.82 -1.89 7.21
C MET A 81 6.32 -2.14 7.43
N SER A 82 5.51 -2.12 6.37
CA SER A 82 4.07 -2.36 6.49
C SER A 82 3.80 -3.78 7.00
N LEU A 83 4.46 -4.80 6.43
CA LEU A 83 4.34 -6.18 6.89
C LEU A 83 4.76 -6.35 8.36
N GLN A 84 5.85 -5.72 8.77
CA GLN A 84 6.36 -5.77 10.15
C GLN A 84 5.45 -5.09 11.17
N ASN A 85 4.53 -4.23 10.71
CA ASN A 85 3.63 -3.46 11.55
C ASN A 85 2.16 -3.84 11.31
N ASN A 86 1.89 -5.14 11.17
CA ASN A 86 0.54 -5.72 11.10
C ASN A 86 -0.31 -5.25 9.90
N CYS A 87 0.31 -4.93 8.76
CA CYS A 87 -0.39 -4.93 7.49
C CYS A 87 -0.72 -6.37 7.09
N VAL A 88 -1.97 -6.77 7.22
CA VAL A 88 -2.40 -8.17 7.02
C VAL A 88 -2.94 -8.46 5.63
N ALA A 89 -3.26 -7.41 4.87
CA ALA A 89 -3.79 -7.51 3.51
C ALA A 89 -3.32 -6.34 2.66
N ASP A 90 -3.13 -6.57 1.36
CA ASP A 90 -2.85 -5.53 0.38
C ASP A 90 -3.64 -5.72 -0.92
N ALA A 91 -3.92 -4.61 -1.59
CA ALA A 91 -4.60 -4.57 -2.89
C ALA A 91 -4.14 -3.35 -3.69
N TYR A 92 -4.14 -3.48 -5.02
CA TYR A 92 -3.61 -2.47 -5.93
C TYR A 92 -4.54 -2.24 -7.10
N CYS A 93 -4.79 -0.97 -7.43
CA CYS A 93 -5.37 -0.57 -8.71
C CYS A 93 -4.24 0.00 -9.56
N LEU A 94 -3.62 -0.83 -10.40
CA LEU A 94 -2.39 -0.48 -11.12
C LEU A 94 -2.45 -1.04 -12.54
N MET A 95 -2.23 -0.16 -13.53
CA MET A 95 -2.32 -0.53 -14.96
C MET A 95 -0.98 -0.50 -15.69
N SER A 96 -0.01 0.29 -15.20
CA SER A 96 1.31 0.40 -15.85
C SER A 96 2.05 -0.94 -15.81
N ALA A 97 2.45 -1.45 -16.98
CA ALA A 97 3.26 -2.66 -17.09
C ALA A 97 4.59 -2.54 -16.33
N VAL A 98 5.20 -1.34 -16.35
CA VAL A 98 6.43 -1.04 -15.61
C VAL A 98 6.15 -1.04 -14.11
N GLY A 99 5.10 -0.34 -13.67
CA GLY A 99 4.70 -0.33 -12.26
C GLY A 99 4.39 -1.74 -11.73
N ILE A 100 3.72 -2.58 -12.53
CA ILE A 100 3.41 -3.97 -12.20
C ILE A 100 4.70 -4.79 -12.04
N ALA A 101 5.66 -4.64 -12.94
CA ALA A 101 6.96 -5.32 -12.84
C ALA A 101 7.75 -4.89 -11.59
N GLN A 102 7.72 -3.59 -11.26
CA GLN A 102 8.36 -3.03 -10.07
C GLN A 102 7.71 -3.58 -8.79
N LEU A 103 6.38 -3.56 -8.70
CA LEU A 103 5.64 -4.11 -7.56
C LEU A 103 5.88 -5.62 -7.41
N LYS A 104 5.91 -6.37 -8.51
CA LYS A 104 6.23 -7.81 -8.50
C LYS A 104 7.62 -8.06 -7.92
N THR A 105 8.60 -7.24 -8.32
CA THR A 105 9.98 -7.31 -7.81
C THR A 105 10.04 -7.00 -6.31
N ILE A 106 9.34 -5.96 -5.87
CA ILE A 106 9.24 -5.57 -4.45
C ILE A 106 8.65 -6.72 -3.62
N ARG A 107 7.52 -7.28 -4.05
CA ARG A 107 6.84 -8.38 -3.35
C ARG A 107 7.70 -9.64 -3.27
N HIS A 108 8.39 -9.98 -4.36
CA HIS A 108 9.29 -11.12 -4.39
C HIS A 108 10.47 -10.94 -3.42
N LYS A 109 11.09 -9.75 -3.39
CA LYS A 109 12.14 -9.41 -2.41
C LYS A 109 11.65 -9.47 -0.96
N ALA A 110 10.37 -9.20 -0.73
CA ALA A 110 9.74 -9.30 0.59
C ALA A 110 9.33 -10.74 0.97
N GLY A 111 9.63 -11.74 0.13
CA GLY A 111 9.34 -13.15 0.39
C GLY A 111 7.92 -13.59 0.08
N LEU A 112 7.11 -12.75 -0.58
CA LEU A 112 5.76 -13.13 -0.97
C LEU A 112 5.76 -13.95 -2.26
N THR A 113 5.13 -15.12 -2.19
CA THR A 113 5.05 -16.09 -3.28
C THR A 113 3.69 -16.06 -4.01
N LEU A 114 2.67 -15.46 -3.40
CA LEU A 114 1.34 -15.35 -4.01
C LEU A 114 1.38 -14.50 -5.29
N PRO A 115 0.65 -14.91 -6.35
CA PRO A 115 0.58 -14.16 -7.59
C PRO A 115 0.10 -12.72 -7.38
N LEU A 116 0.84 -11.76 -7.95
CA LEU A 116 0.43 -10.35 -7.91
C LEU A 116 -0.94 -10.13 -8.58
N SER A 117 -1.32 -10.97 -9.54
CA SER A 117 -2.63 -10.91 -10.21
C SER A 117 -3.81 -11.06 -9.24
N GLU A 118 -3.65 -11.76 -8.12
CA GLU A 118 -4.69 -11.87 -7.08
C GLU A 118 -4.84 -10.61 -6.24
N ARG A 119 -3.89 -9.67 -6.38
CA ARG A 119 -3.83 -8.42 -5.64
C ARG A 119 -4.03 -7.19 -6.52
N ILE A 120 -4.22 -7.37 -7.83
CA ILE A 120 -4.53 -6.29 -8.77
C ILE A 120 -6.03 -6.29 -9.07
N PHE A 121 -6.64 -5.13 -8.91
CA PHE A 121 -8.07 -4.89 -9.15
C PHE A 121 -8.24 -3.79 -10.19
N SER A 122 -9.34 -3.84 -10.94
CA SER A 122 -9.68 -2.84 -11.95
C SER A 122 -10.21 -1.54 -11.36
N SER A 123 -10.64 -1.53 -10.09
CA SER A 123 -11.22 -0.35 -9.45
C SER A 123 -11.03 -0.34 -7.93
N VAL A 124 -10.98 0.87 -7.37
CA VAL A 124 -10.86 1.10 -5.92
C VAL A 124 -12.00 0.44 -5.14
N PRO A 125 -13.29 0.51 -5.56
CA PRO A 125 -14.37 -0.18 -4.86
C PRO A 125 -14.17 -1.69 -4.71
N LEU A 126 -13.72 -2.37 -5.77
CA LEU A 126 -13.47 -3.81 -5.72
C LEU A 126 -12.30 -4.16 -4.79
N ALA A 127 -11.22 -3.38 -4.85
CA ALA A 127 -10.08 -3.53 -3.93
C ALA A 127 -10.52 -3.32 -2.47
N MET A 128 -11.30 -2.27 -2.20
CA MET A 128 -11.83 -1.98 -0.86
C MET A 128 -12.72 -3.11 -0.33
N GLU A 129 -13.61 -3.65 -1.17
CA GLU A 129 -14.47 -4.77 -0.80
C GLU A 129 -13.64 -5.99 -0.40
N GLN A 130 -12.63 -6.35 -1.20
CA GLN A 130 -11.75 -7.47 -0.91
C GLN A 130 -10.97 -7.27 0.38
N LEU A 131 -10.35 -6.11 0.58
CA LEU A 131 -9.60 -5.80 1.80
C LEU A 131 -10.47 -5.84 3.05
N SER A 132 -11.71 -5.36 2.93
CA SER A 132 -12.67 -5.37 4.05
C SER A 132 -13.01 -6.82 4.45
N LYS A 133 -13.21 -7.72 3.48
CA LYS A 133 -13.43 -9.15 3.75
C LYS A 133 -12.21 -9.77 4.45
N GLU A 134 -11.01 -9.53 3.95
CA GLU A 134 -9.78 -10.08 4.54
C GLU A 134 -9.53 -9.59 5.97
N LEU A 135 -9.85 -8.32 6.28
CA LEU A 135 -9.75 -7.79 7.64
C LEU A 135 -10.75 -8.48 8.59
N VAL A 136 -12.00 -8.70 8.15
CA VAL A 136 -13.00 -9.42 8.94
C VAL A 136 -12.54 -10.85 9.20
N GLU A 137 -12.12 -11.58 8.17
CA GLU A 137 -11.62 -12.96 8.31
C GLU A 137 -10.40 -13.05 9.24
N HIS A 138 -9.50 -12.07 9.17
CA HIS A 138 -8.34 -12.02 10.06
C HIS A 138 -8.75 -11.83 11.52
N SER A 139 -9.74 -10.98 11.78
CA SER A 139 -10.27 -10.79 13.14
C SER A 139 -10.95 -12.04 13.70
N GLU A 140 -11.73 -12.77 12.89
CA GLU A 140 -12.39 -14.01 13.29
C GLU A 140 -11.40 -15.14 13.57
N LYS A 141 -10.34 -15.27 12.75
CA LYS A 141 -9.28 -16.27 12.97
C LYS A 141 -8.53 -16.02 14.28
N LYS A 142 -8.29 -14.74 14.63
CA LYS A 142 -7.66 -14.37 15.90
C LYS A 142 -8.55 -14.75 17.10
N VAL A 143 -9.86 -14.58 17.02
CA VAL A 143 -10.79 -14.97 18.10
C VAL A 143 -10.75 -16.47 18.35
N ARG A 144 -10.75 -17.30 17.29
CA ARG A 144 -10.76 -18.77 17.41
C ARG A 144 -9.46 -19.39 17.95
N LEU A 145 -8.34 -18.67 17.86
CA LEU A 145 -7.04 -19.14 18.38
C LEU A 145 -6.83 -18.80 19.87
N VAL A 146 -7.66 -17.91 20.43
CA VAL A 146 -7.55 -17.41 21.81
C VAL A 146 -8.65 -17.99 22.71
N SER A 147 -9.64 -18.67 22.12
CA SER A 147 -10.72 -19.44 22.79
C SER A 147 -10.37 -20.91 22.93
#